data_AF-A0A8J5MEW0-F1
#
_entry.id   AF-A0A8J5MEW0-F1
#
_cell.length_a   1.000
_cell.length_b   1.000
_cell.length_c   1.000
_cell.angle_alpha   90.00
_cell.angle_beta   90.00
_cell.angle_gamma   90.00
#
_symmetry.space_group_name_H-M   'P 1'
#
loop_
_entity.id
_entity.type
_entity.pdbx_description
1 polymer ?
#
loop_
_entity_poly.entity_id
_entity_poly.type
_entity_poly.pdbx_seq_one_letter_code
_entity_poly.pdbx_strand_id
1 'polypeptide(L)'
;MALSPKFEPLPHVIQFVNDLLLPTTIDAAIYNDLHRMVKNYEAVLPCTVRAMDGAAARGRLDILQKLQNTRSEGCSSAAFVGAAAHAHLEVLWWLGEYYAGLARPAEMVKVAAENGHVRVVELLWRRLSEEELGSALKLASGNSHAEVAELLRLKMT
;
A
#
# COMPACT_ATOMS: atom_id res chain seq x y z
N MET A 1 -5.69 20.65 -34.95
CA MET A 1 -7.11 21.04 -34.94
C MET A 1 -7.28 22.01 -33.78
N ALA A 2 -7.34 23.31 -34.05
CA ALA A 2 -7.41 24.36 -33.02
C ALA A 2 -8.86 24.59 -32.60
N LEU A 3 -9.13 24.61 -31.29
CA LEU A 3 -10.45 24.93 -30.74
C LEU A 3 -10.79 26.42 -30.96
N SER A 4 -12.05 26.69 -31.29
CA SER A 4 -12.61 28.01 -31.61
C SER A 4 -12.58 28.99 -30.42
N PRO A 5 -12.43 30.32 -30.64
CA PRO A 5 -12.25 31.32 -29.58
C PRO A 5 -13.49 31.58 -28.70
N LYS A 6 -14.60 30.85 -28.91
CA LYS A 6 -15.88 31.04 -28.22
C LYS A 6 -16.11 30.16 -27.00
N PHE A 7 -15.16 29.31 -26.63
CA PHE A 7 -15.18 28.66 -25.32
C PHE A 7 -14.50 29.57 -24.31
N GLU A 8 -15.15 30.70 -23.99
CA GLU A 8 -14.90 31.31 -22.68
C GLU A 8 -15.30 30.25 -21.64
N PRO A 9 -14.38 29.83 -20.77
CA PRO A 9 -14.66 28.77 -19.83
C PRO A 9 -15.78 29.25 -18.90
N LEU A 10 -16.99 28.69 -19.07
CA LEU A 10 -18.09 28.91 -18.15
C LEU A 10 -17.56 28.52 -16.75
N PRO A 11 -17.38 29.48 -15.82
CA PRO A 11 -16.71 29.20 -14.55
C PRO A 11 -17.43 28.10 -13.78
N HIS A 12 -18.75 28.03 -13.93
CA HIS A 12 -19.59 26.99 -13.34
C HIS A 12 -19.41 25.62 -14.00
N VAL A 13 -19.11 25.54 -15.30
CA VAL A 13 -18.83 24.25 -15.97
C VAL A 13 -17.43 23.77 -15.61
N ILE A 14 -16.43 24.66 -15.56
CA ILE A 14 -15.11 24.30 -15.03
C ILE A 14 -15.22 23.89 -13.57
N GLN A 15 -15.97 24.63 -12.74
CA GLN A 15 -16.19 24.30 -11.34
C GLN A 15 -16.90 22.95 -11.20
N PHE A 16 -17.95 22.68 -11.98
CA PHE A 16 -18.68 21.42 -11.91
C PHE A 16 -17.87 20.23 -12.43
N VAL A 17 -17.12 20.41 -13.52
CA VAL A 17 -16.19 19.40 -14.03
C VAL A 17 -15.05 19.16 -13.03
N ASN A 18 -14.55 20.21 -12.38
CA ASN A 18 -13.59 20.09 -11.30
C ASN A 18 -14.21 19.37 -10.09
N ASP A 19 -15.40 19.73 -9.64
CA ASP A 19 -16.06 19.08 -8.50
C ASP A 19 -16.36 17.60 -8.77
N LEU A 20 -16.58 17.22 -10.04
CA LEU A 20 -16.82 15.83 -10.46
C LEU A 20 -15.55 15.02 -10.77
N LEU A 21 -14.48 15.67 -11.23
CA LEU A 21 -13.25 15.00 -11.70
C LEU A 21 -12.03 15.22 -10.80
N LEU A 22 -12.08 16.17 -9.86
CA LEU A 22 -11.00 16.38 -8.92
C LEU A 22 -10.96 15.22 -7.92
N PRO A 23 -9.77 14.63 -7.72
CA PRO A 23 -9.62 13.63 -6.69
C PRO A 23 -9.89 14.29 -5.32
N THR A 24 -10.50 13.54 -4.40
CA THR A 24 -10.82 14.04 -3.05
C THR A 24 -9.59 14.18 -2.16
N THR A 25 -8.50 13.48 -2.50
CA THR A 25 -7.19 13.56 -1.85
C THR A 25 -6.08 13.55 -2.89
N ILE A 26 -4.89 13.98 -2.50
CA ILE A 26 -3.71 13.93 -3.38
C ILE A 26 -2.92 12.62 -3.27
N ASP A 27 -3.38 11.69 -2.42
CA ASP A 27 -2.68 10.44 -2.08
C ASP A 27 -2.31 9.63 -3.31
N ALA A 28 -3.28 9.43 -4.20
CA ALA A 28 -3.07 8.68 -5.44
C ALA A 28 -2.04 9.35 -6.34
N ALA A 29 -2.07 10.68 -6.46
CA ALA A 29 -1.04 11.39 -7.21
C ALA A 29 0.35 11.20 -6.59
N ILE A 30 0.45 11.17 -5.27
CA ILE A 30 1.71 10.96 -4.56
C ILE A 30 2.25 9.56 -4.85
N TYR A 31 1.54 8.47 -4.50
CA TYR A 31 2.11 7.12 -4.65
C TYR A 31 2.14 6.60 -6.10
N ASN A 32 1.55 7.32 -7.05
CA ASN A 32 1.75 7.14 -8.50
C ASN A 32 2.84 8.05 -9.07
N ASP A 33 3.48 8.89 -8.24
CA ASP A 33 4.53 9.83 -8.65
C ASP A 33 4.09 10.83 -9.74
N LEU A 34 2.82 11.24 -9.69
CA LEU A 34 2.20 12.17 -10.62
C LEU A 34 2.52 13.62 -10.25
N HIS A 35 3.78 14.00 -10.42
CA HIS A 35 4.36 15.31 -10.07
C HIS A 35 3.49 16.50 -10.47
N ARG A 36 2.91 16.49 -11.68
CA ARG A 36 2.04 17.57 -12.16
C ARG A 36 0.77 17.71 -11.33
N MET A 37 0.15 16.60 -10.96
CA MET A 37 -1.04 16.61 -10.10
C MET A 37 -0.68 17.00 -8.67
N VAL A 38 0.45 16.50 -8.15
CA VAL A 38 0.93 16.88 -6.82
C VAL A 38 1.11 18.41 -6.74
N LYS A 39 1.86 18.98 -7.68
CA LYS A 39 2.11 20.42 -7.72
C LYS A 39 0.84 21.27 -7.86
N ASN A 40 -0.12 20.81 -8.67
CA ASN A 40 -1.32 21.59 -8.94
C ASN A 40 -2.32 21.58 -7.78
N TYR A 41 -2.28 20.55 -6.93
CA TYR A 41 -3.34 20.32 -5.94
C TYR A 41 -2.85 20.21 -4.48
N GLU A 42 -1.54 20.19 -4.20
CA GLU A 42 -1.01 19.99 -2.83
C GLU A 42 -1.42 21.09 -1.84
N ALA A 43 -1.74 22.28 -2.34
CA ALA A 43 -2.19 23.40 -1.52
C ALA A 43 -3.69 23.39 -1.21
N VAL A 44 -4.47 22.59 -1.94
CA VAL A 44 -5.95 22.61 -1.89
C VAL A 44 -6.50 21.28 -1.40
N LEU A 45 -5.87 20.16 -1.78
CA LEU A 45 -6.32 18.83 -1.44
C LEU A 45 -5.52 18.23 -0.28
N PRO A 46 -6.18 17.50 0.63
CA PRO A 46 -5.50 16.86 1.74
C PRO A 46 -4.62 15.70 1.25
N CYS A 47 -3.53 15.50 1.97
CA CYS A 47 -2.78 14.26 2.00
C CYS A 47 -3.22 13.47 3.24
N THR A 48 -3.27 12.14 3.15
CA THR A 48 -3.70 11.25 4.22
C THR A 48 -2.74 10.07 4.36
N VAL A 49 -2.97 9.20 5.35
CA VAL A 49 -2.22 7.94 5.52
C VAL A 49 -2.22 7.06 4.27
N ARG A 50 -3.24 7.21 3.39
CA ARG A 50 -3.35 6.44 2.15
C ARG A 50 -2.21 6.72 1.17
N ALA A 51 -1.55 7.88 1.28
CA ALA A 51 -0.36 8.19 0.49
C ALA A 51 0.77 7.19 0.80
N MET A 52 1.07 6.97 2.08
CA MET A 52 2.08 6.01 2.51
C MET A 52 1.60 4.57 2.34
N ASP A 53 0.34 4.26 2.65
CA ASP A 53 -0.21 2.91 2.47
C ASP A 53 -0.11 2.46 1.00
N GLY A 54 -0.47 3.35 0.07
CA GLY A 54 -0.37 3.09 -1.37
C GLY A 54 1.08 3.02 -1.87
N ALA A 55 1.98 3.83 -1.32
CA ALA A 55 3.40 3.76 -1.65
C ALA A 55 4.01 2.43 -1.18
N ALA A 56 3.65 1.97 0.02
CA ALA A 56 4.11 0.71 0.57
C ALA A 56 3.60 -0.50 -0.23
N ALA A 57 2.32 -0.51 -0.61
CA ALA A 57 1.73 -1.54 -1.46
C ALA A 57 2.37 -1.62 -2.86
N ARG A 58 3.12 -0.60 -3.27
CA ARG A 58 3.83 -0.53 -4.56
C ARG A 58 5.33 -0.64 -4.46
N GLY A 59 5.87 -0.86 -3.25
CA GLY A 59 7.30 -1.00 -3.05
C GLY A 59 8.07 0.33 -3.22
N ARG A 60 7.38 1.47 -3.17
CA ARG A 60 7.96 2.80 -3.40
C ARG A 60 8.62 3.35 -2.13
N LEU A 61 9.74 2.74 -1.75
CA LEU A 61 10.52 3.13 -0.58
C LEU A 61 11.02 4.58 -0.67
N ASP A 62 11.35 5.04 -1.88
CA ASP A 62 11.71 6.43 -2.19
C ASP A 62 10.63 7.43 -1.76
N ILE A 63 9.37 7.13 -2.07
CA ILE A 63 8.22 7.95 -1.71
C ILE A 63 7.97 7.88 -0.20
N LEU A 64 8.06 6.70 0.41
CA LEU A 64 7.89 6.52 1.86
C LEU A 64 8.90 7.35 2.66
N GLN A 65 10.18 7.30 2.29
CA GLN A 65 11.23 8.09 2.92
C GLN A 65 11.00 9.59 2.76
N LYS A 66 10.56 10.03 1.57
CA LYS A 66 10.21 11.44 1.32
C LYS A 66 9.03 11.88 2.20
N LEU A 67 7.96 11.09 2.25
CA LEU A 67 6.78 11.42 3.04
C LEU A 67 7.08 11.45 4.53
N GLN A 68 7.80 10.46 5.07
CA GLN A 68 8.14 10.43 6.50
C GLN A 68 8.97 11.64 6.96
N ASN A 69 9.76 12.24 6.06
CA ASN A 69 10.54 13.44 6.37
C ASN A 69 9.79 14.77 6.16
N THR A 70 8.67 14.75 5.45
CA THR A 70 7.97 15.99 5.02
C THR A 70 6.53 16.10 5.50
N ARG A 71 5.96 15.00 6.02
CA ARG A 71 4.54 14.85 6.34
C ARG A 71 4.39 14.15 7.70
N SER A 72 3.33 14.48 8.42
CA SER A 72 3.07 13.98 9.78
C SER A 72 1.92 12.95 9.84
N GLU A 73 1.21 12.75 8.74
CA GLU A 73 0.06 11.87 8.61
C GLU A 73 0.46 10.41 8.91
N GLY A 74 1.66 9.99 8.51
CA GLY A 74 2.18 8.63 8.71
C GLY A 74 1.49 7.59 7.82
N CYS A 75 1.42 6.36 8.31
CA CYS A 75 0.79 5.23 7.63
C CYS A 75 -0.16 4.47 8.56
N SER A 76 -0.95 3.56 8.00
CA SER A 76 -1.77 2.62 8.76
C SER A 76 -1.18 1.20 8.70
N SER A 77 -1.80 0.24 9.38
CA SER A 77 -1.42 -1.18 9.23
C SER A 77 -1.57 -1.68 7.79
N ALA A 78 -2.36 -0.99 6.95
CA ALA A 78 -2.52 -1.32 5.54
C ALA A 78 -1.20 -1.17 4.75
N ALA A 79 -0.26 -0.32 5.18
CA ALA A 79 1.07 -0.24 4.57
C ALA A 79 1.82 -1.58 4.69
N PHE A 80 1.82 -2.20 5.88
CA PHE A 80 2.45 -3.50 6.12
C PHE A 80 1.76 -4.61 5.33
N VAL A 81 0.42 -4.64 5.37
CA VAL A 81 -0.36 -5.66 4.66
C VAL A 81 -0.16 -5.53 3.15
N GLY A 82 -0.21 -4.32 2.60
CA GLY A 82 0.01 -4.04 1.19
C GLY A 82 1.42 -4.43 0.73
N ALA A 83 2.44 -4.09 1.51
CA ALA A 83 3.83 -4.48 1.21
C ALA A 83 4.03 -6.01 1.32
N ALA A 84 3.40 -6.66 2.30
CA ALA A 84 3.44 -8.12 2.45
C ALA A 84 2.73 -8.84 1.29
N ALA A 85 1.58 -8.31 0.84
CA ALA A 85 0.80 -8.86 -0.27
C ALA A 85 1.52 -8.80 -1.63
N HIS A 86 2.58 -8.00 -1.76
CA HIS A 86 3.37 -7.86 -2.99
C HIS A 86 4.87 -8.17 -2.76
N ALA A 87 5.21 -8.82 -1.65
CA ALA A 87 6.58 -9.21 -1.28
C ALA A 87 7.63 -8.07 -1.24
N HIS A 88 7.23 -6.84 -0.91
CA HIS A 88 8.13 -5.70 -0.80
C HIS A 88 8.91 -5.71 0.53
N LEU A 89 9.88 -6.63 0.65
CA LEU A 89 10.66 -6.84 1.89
C LEU A 89 11.41 -5.59 2.36
N GLU A 90 11.98 -4.82 1.44
CA GLU A 90 12.68 -3.56 1.79
C GLU A 90 11.74 -2.55 2.45
N VAL A 91 10.51 -2.46 1.96
CA VAL A 91 9.47 -1.65 2.58
C VAL A 91 9.08 -2.21 3.94
N LEU A 92 8.95 -3.54 4.09
CA LEU A 92 8.63 -4.16 5.39
C LEU A 92 9.70 -3.91 6.45
N TRP A 93 10.98 -3.99 6.09
CA TRP A 93 12.07 -3.66 7.00
C TRP A 93 12.02 -2.19 7.39
N TRP A 94 11.89 -1.28 6.40
CA TRP A 94 11.81 0.14 6.68
C TRP A 94 10.59 0.50 7.55
N LEU A 95 9.41 -0.05 7.25
CA LEU A 95 8.22 0.14 8.09
C LEU A 95 8.44 -0.42 9.50
N GLY A 96 9.16 -1.53 9.65
CA GLY A 96 9.52 -2.11 10.93
C GLY A 96 10.40 -1.19 11.79
N GLU A 97 11.32 -0.43 11.17
CA GLU A 97 12.19 0.52 11.90
C GLU A 97 11.41 1.72 12.46
N TYR A 98 10.44 2.25 11.70
CA TYR A 98 9.75 3.50 12.07
C TYR A 98 8.35 3.30 12.66
N TYR A 99 7.68 2.18 12.38
CA TYR A 99 6.26 1.95 12.69
C TYR A 99 5.97 0.53 13.20
N ALA A 100 6.92 -0.10 13.90
CA ALA A 100 6.79 -1.48 14.41
C ALA A 100 5.43 -1.78 15.09
N GLY A 101 4.87 -0.80 15.83
CA GLY A 101 3.60 -0.94 16.54
C GLY A 101 2.35 -1.08 15.66
N LEU A 102 2.45 -0.75 14.36
CA LEU A 102 1.35 -0.91 13.40
C LEU A 102 1.35 -2.26 12.69
N ALA A 103 2.42 -3.06 12.83
CA ALA A 103 2.53 -4.34 12.16
C ALA A 103 1.44 -5.32 12.63
N ARG A 104 0.86 -6.08 11.68
CA ARG A 104 -0.12 -7.15 11.95
C ARG A 104 0.39 -8.45 11.35
N PRO A 105 1.32 -9.18 12.02
CA PRO A 105 1.99 -10.34 11.44
C PRO A 105 1.02 -11.41 10.92
N ALA A 106 -0.10 -11.65 11.61
CA ALA A 106 -1.08 -12.65 11.20
C ALA A 106 -1.74 -12.28 9.86
N GLU A 107 -2.18 -11.02 9.71
CA GLU A 107 -2.73 -10.51 8.46
C GLU A 107 -1.67 -10.51 7.34
N MET A 108 -0.44 -10.10 7.65
CA MET A 108 0.67 -10.07 6.70
C MET A 108 1.02 -11.47 6.17
N VAL A 109 1.11 -12.47 7.04
CA VAL A 109 1.37 -13.87 6.65
C VAL A 109 0.20 -14.44 5.89
N LYS A 110 -1.04 -14.11 6.27
CA LYS A 110 -2.24 -14.53 5.54
C LYS A 110 -2.21 -14.05 4.08
N VAL A 111 -2.00 -12.76 3.84
CA VAL A 111 -1.93 -12.21 2.47
C VAL A 111 -0.69 -12.68 1.72
N ALA A 112 0.44 -12.87 2.40
CA ALA A 112 1.64 -13.44 1.79
C ALA A 112 1.42 -14.89 1.36
N ALA A 113 0.74 -15.69 2.18
CA ALA A 113 0.40 -17.07 1.85
C ALA A 113 -0.61 -17.17 0.71
N GLU A 114 -1.60 -16.27 0.71
CA GLU A 114 -2.58 -16.13 -0.37
C GLU A 114 -1.92 -15.82 -1.73
N ASN A 115 -0.82 -15.06 -1.74
CA ASN A 115 -0.09 -14.64 -2.95
C ASN A 115 1.22 -15.41 -3.21
N GLY A 116 1.52 -16.46 -2.42
CA GLY A 116 2.70 -17.31 -2.64
C GLY A 116 4.04 -16.70 -2.25
N HIS A 117 4.05 -15.72 -1.34
CA HIS A 117 5.24 -14.98 -0.94
C HIS A 117 6.00 -15.64 0.22
N VAL A 118 6.73 -16.71 -0.11
CA VAL A 118 7.50 -17.55 0.83
C VAL A 118 8.40 -16.73 1.77
N ARG A 119 9.15 -15.76 1.25
CA ARG A 119 10.10 -14.97 2.04
C ARG A 119 9.43 -14.12 3.13
N VAL A 120 8.20 -13.63 2.88
CA VAL A 120 7.44 -12.87 3.88
C VAL A 120 6.93 -13.80 4.97
N VAL A 121 6.46 -14.99 4.60
CA VAL A 121 6.03 -16.03 5.56
C VAL A 121 7.20 -16.48 6.42
N GLU A 122 8.37 -16.73 5.80
CA GLU A 122 9.59 -17.12 6.51
C GLU A 122 10.07 -16.07 7.51
N LEU A 123 9.88 -14.79 7.20
CA LEU A 123 10.23 -13.69 8.10
C LEU A 123 9.36 -13.65 9.36
N LEU A 124 8.08 -14.04 9.25
CA LEU A 124 7.06 -13.70 10.24
C LEU A 124 6.46 -14.90 11.00
N TRP A 125 6.61 -16.14 10.51
CA TRP A 125 5.93 -17.31 11.09
C TRP A 125 6.20 -17.51 12.59
N ARG A 126 7.42 -17.18 13.06
CA ARG A 126 7.81 -17.31 14.48
C ARG A 126 7.01 -16.44 15.45
N ARG A 127 6.30 -15.43 14.93
CA ARG A 127 5.51 -14.49 15.72
C ARG A 127 4.03 -14.90 15.82
N LEU A 128 3.67 -16.02 15.21
CA LEU A 128 2.27 -16.46 15.08
C LEU A 128 1.99 -17.71 15.90
N SER A 129 0.73 -17.84 16.28
CA SER A 129 0.16 -19.06 16.85
C SER A 129 -0.10 -20.12 15.77
N GLU A 130 -0.21 -21.38 16.20
CA GLU A 130 -0.60 -22.51 15.35
C GLU A 130 -1.94 -22.28 14.62
N GLU A 131 -2.90 -21.60 15.25
CA GLU A 131 -4.19 -21.28 14.63
C GLU A 131 -4.04 -20.31 13.44
N GLU A 132 -3.21 -19.28 13.61
CA GLU A 132 -2.92 -18.29 12.57
C GLU A 132 -2.14 -18.92 11.40
N LEU A 133 -1.15 -19.78 11.71
CA LEU A 133 -0.41 -20.53 10.70
C LEU A 133 -1.31 -21.53 9.96
N GLY A 134 -2.22 -22.21 10.67
CA GLY A 134 -3.20 -23.12 10.07
C GLY A 134 -4.16 -22.40 9.11
N SER A 135 -4.56 -21.17 9.43
CA SER A 135 -5.36 -20.33 8.55
C SER A 135 -4.59 -19.93 7.28
N ALA A 136 -3.32 -19.54 7.40
CA ALA A 136 -2.46 -19.22 6.27
C ALA A 136 -2.18 -20.45 5.38
N LEU A 137 -2.00 -21.63 5.97
CA LEU A 137 -1.79 -22.89 5.26
C LEU A 137 -2.98 -23.26 4.36
N LYS A 138 -4.20 -23.06 4.87
CA LYS A 138 -5.43 -23.28 4.08
C LYS A 138 -5.48 -22.39 2.84
N LEU A 139 -5.10 -21.12 2.96
CA LEU A 139 -5.08 -20.17 1.84
C LEU A 139 -4.00 -20.52 0.81
N ALA A 140 -2.77 -20.79 1.27
CA ALA A 140 -1.70 -21.22 0.37
C ALA A 140 -2.06 -22.49 -0.40
N SER A 141 -2.70 -23.46 0.27
CA SER A 141 -3.16 -24.70 -0.35
C SER A 141 -4.30 -24.45 -1.37
N GLY A 142 -5.25 -23.58 -1.02
CA GLY A 142 -6.36 -23.20 -1.91
C GLY A 142 -5.92 -22.47 -3.17
N ASN A 143 -4.89 -21.62 -3.07
CA ASN A 143 -4.34 -20.86 -4.20
C ASN A 143 -3.16 -21.56 -4.91
N SER A 144 -2.94 -22.84 -4.65
CA SER A 144 -1.88 -23.66 -5.29
C SER A 144 -0.44 -23.16 -5.05
N HIS A 145 -0.20 -22.47 -3.94
CA HIS A 145 1.14 -22.04 -3.52
C HIS A 145 1.84 -23.11 -2.69
N ALA A 146 2.25 -24.19 -3.36
CA ALA A 146 2.79 -25.41 -2.74
C ALA A 146 4.01 -25.14 -1.84
N GLU A 147 4.92 -24.25 -2.24
CA GLU A 147 6.12 -23.93 -1.48
C GLU A 147 5.79 -23.26 -0.13
N VAL A 148 4.81 -22.35 -0.11
CA VAL A 148 4.34 -21.75 1.14
C VAL A 148 3.61 -22.77 2.01
N ALA A 149 2.75 -23.60 1.40
CA ALA A 149 2.03 -24.63 2.14
C ALA A 149 2.99 -25.63 2.79
N GLU A 150 4.05 -26.03 2.08
CA GLU A 150 5.06 -26.94 2.60
C GLU A 150 5.89 -26.30 3.71
N LEU A 151 6.31 -25.03 3.52
CA LEU A 151 6.99 -24.27 4.55
C LEU A 151 6.15 -24.24 5.83
N LEU A 152 4.87 -23.88 5.73
CA LEU A 152 3.97 -23.80 6.89
C LEU A 152 3.78 -25.15 7.57
N ARG A 153 3.60 -26.25 6.81
CA ARG A 153 3.53 -27.60 7.40
C ARG A 153 4.77 -27.96 8.20
N LEU A 154 5.96 -27.71 7.65
CA LEU A 154 7.23 -27.96 8.33
C LEU A 154 7.44 -27.11 9.58
N LYS A 155 6.77 -25.96 9.70
CA LYS A 155 6.88 -25.08 10.86
C LYS A 155 5.87 -25.38 11.97
N MET A 156 4.81 -26.12 11.66
CA MET A 156 3.74 -26.52 12.59
C MET A 156 3.96 -27.92 13.20
N THR A 157 4.97 -28.67 12.73
CA THR A 157 5.40 -29.97 13.28
C THR A 157 6.45 -29.81 14.36
#